data_AF-A0A5K0VR34-F1
#
_entry.id   AF-A0A5K0VR34-F1
#
_cell.length_a   1.000
_cell.length_b   1.000
_cell.length_c   1.000
_cell.angle_alpha   90.00
_cell.angle_beta   90.00
_cell.angle_gamma   90.00
#
_symmetry.space_group_name_H-M   'P 1'
#
loop_
_entity.id
_entity.type
_entity.pdbx_description
1 polymer ?
#
loop_
_entity_poly.entity_id
_entity_poly.type
_entity_poly.pdbx_seq_one_letter_code
_entity_poly.pdbx_strand_id
1 'polypeptide(L)'
;IRLLEMLDKVSKDDILTILSVANLCDKENGRLLNKCIDGVVRSDIDLVTLEKALPEDVVKVIMETRKNSDMATSIINVPPNKHVRRIHRAIDSDDIELIRLLLKEGHTTLDDACALHYAAAYCDVKTTTELLDIGVADVNHRNPRGYTVLHVAAMRKEPKIIVSLLTKGARPSDLTPDGRKAVQVSKRLTKSVHYYKTIEQGNASPNERLCIDVLEQAERRDPLLGEASASLAKAGEDLRSRLLYLESR
;
A
#
# COMPACT_ATOMS: atom_id res chain seq x y z
N ILE A 1 -6.00 -3.94 30.31
CA ILE A 1 -4.71 -4.65 30.45
C ILE A 1 -4.43 -5.50 29.21
N ARG A 2 -5.31 -6.44 28.85
CA ARG A 2 -5.15 -7.33 27.67
C ARG A 2 -4.85 -6.65 26.33
N LEU A 3 -5.53 -5.55 26.00
CA LEU A 3 -5.32 -4.86 24.71
C LEU A 3 -3.95 -4.17 24.59
N LEU A 4 -3.44 -3.64 25.72
CA LEU A 4 -2.14 -2.97 25.76
C LEU A 4 -0.98 -3.96 25.59
N GLU A 5 -1.06 -5.15 26.17
CA GLU A 5 -0.04 -6.21 26.01
C GLU A 5 -0.02 -6.81 24.60
N MET A 6 -1.14 -6.74 23.88
CA MET A 6 -1.23 -7.24 22.51
C MET A 6 -0.58 -6.30 21.49
N LEU A 7 -0.51 -4.98 21.76
CA LEU A 7 0.07 -3.99 20.84
C LEU A 7 1.51 -4.30 20.43
N ASP A 8 2.30 -4.90 21.32
CA ASP A 8 3.70 -5.27 21.03
C ASP A 8 3.82 -6.41 20.00
N LYS A 9 2.71 -7.11 19.69
CA LYS A 9 2.61 -8.20 18.70
C LYS A 9 1.83 -7.81 17.44
N VAL A 10 1.28 -6.61 17.40
CA VAL A 10 0.44 -6.12 16.31
C VAL A 10 1.34 -5.61 15.17
N SER A 11 0.91 -5.80 13.92
CA SER A 11 1.70 -5.30 12.79
C SER A 11 1.71 -3.77 12.75
N LYS A 12 2.76 -3.16 12.22
CA LYS A 12 2.95 -1.68 12.26
C LYS A 12 1.78 -0.92 11.62
N ASP A 13 1.22 -1.45 10.53
CA ASP A 13 0.07 -0.85 9.84
C ASP A 13 -1.22 -0.95 10.67
N ASP A 14 -1.38 -2.03 11.45
CA ASP A 14 -2.51 -2.19 12.35
C ASP A 14 -2.38 -1.22 13.56
N ILE A 15 -1.16 -0.91 14.04
CA ILE A 15 -0.93 0.09 15.10
C ILE A 15 -1.40 1.48 14.64
N LEU A 16 -1.14 1.88 13.39
CA LEU A 16 -1.65 3.14 12.84
C LEU A 16 -3.17 3.21 12.84
N THR A 17 -3.82 2.10 12.46
CA THR A 17 -5.29 2.03 12.44
C THR A 17 -5.86 2.12 13.86
N ILE A 18 -5.21 1.48 14.84
CA ILE A 18 -5.61 1.59 16.24
C ILE A 18 -5.39 3.02 16.75
N LEU A 19 -4.27 3.65 16.37
CA LEU A 19 -3.95 5.02 16.75
C LEU A 19 -4.98 6.02 16.21
N SER A 20 -5.35 5.91 14.93
CA SER A 20 -6.33 6.81 14.32
C SER A 20 -7.71 6.68 14.97
N VAL A 21 -8.14 5.45 15.26
CA VAL A 21 -9.40 5.20 15.99
C VAL A 21 -9.32 5.71 17.43
N ALA A 22 -8.20 5.48 18.13
CA ALA A 22 -8.01 5.95 19.50
C ALA A 22 -8.06 7.49 19.58
N ASN A 23 -7.53 8.18 18.56
CA ASN A 23 -7.57 9.63 18.45
C ASN A 23 -9.00 10.16 18.26
N LEU A 24 -9.83 9.46 17.47
CA LEU A 24 -11.24 9.85 17.29
C LEU A 24 -12.10 9.66 18.56
N CYS A 25 -11.67 8.81 19.49
CA CYS A 25 -12.43 8.47 20.69
C CYS A 25 -12.15 9.37 21.91
N ASP A 26 -11.32 10.41 21.76
CA ASP A 26 -11.00 11.62 22.55
C ASP A 26 -11.18 11.71 24.10
N LYS A 27 -11.92 10.84 24.79
CA LYS A 27 -12.34 11.09 26.19
C LYS A 27 -11.93 10.05 27.25
N GLU A 28 -11.53 8.83 26.90
CA GLU A 28 -11.30 7.79 27.94
C GLU A 28 -9.98 6.99 27.81
N ASN A 29 -9.20 7.17 26.74
CA ASN A 29 -8.12 6.23 26.39
C ASN A 29 -6.73 6.86 26.22
N GLY A 30 -6.38 7.89 27.00
CA GLY A 30 -5.06 8.52 26.95
C GLY A 30 -3.89 7.54 27.12
N ARG A 31 -4.07 6.47 27.92
CA ARG A 31 -3.08 5.38 28.07
C ARG A 31 -2.89 4.57 26.79
N LEU A 32 -3.97 4.30 26.05
CA LEU A 32 -3.92 3.57 24.79
C LEU A 32 -3.30 4.45 23.70
N LEU A 33 -3.71 5.71 23.62
CA LEU A 33 -3.18 6.70 22.69
C LEU A 33 -1.66 6.83 22.84
N ASN A 34 -1.18 7.06 24.06
CA ASN A 34 0.25 7.18 24.35
C ASN A 34 1.04 5.91 23.99
N LYS A 35 0.49 4.72 24.27
CA LYS A 35 1.16 3.46 23.90
C LYS A 35 1.19 3.25 22.38
N CYS A 36 0.14 3.65 21.67
CA CYS A 36 0.12 3.60 20.21
C CYS A 36 1.11 4.61 19.59
N ILE A 37 1.18 5.82 20.14
CA ILE A 37 2.19 6.82 19.74
C ILE A 37 3.59 6.27 19.93
N ASP A 38 3.92 5.69 21.08
CA ASP A 38 5.23 5.08 21.33
C ASP A 38 5.52 3.93 20.34
N GLY A 39 4.52 3.09 20.05
CA GLY A 39 4.63 2.05 19.02
C GLY A 39 4.92 2.61 17.63
N VAL A 40 4.27 3.71 17.24
CA VAL A 40 4.49 4.38 15.96
C VAL A 40 5.84 5.10 15.94
N VAL A 41 6.26 5.74 17.03
CA VAL A 41 7.57 6.37 17.16
C VAL A 41 8.69 5.37 16.89
N ARG A 42 8.58 4.15 17.44
CA ARG A 42 9.55 3.05 17.25
C ARG A 42 9.41 2.30 15.91
N SER A 43 8.42 2.64 15.10
CA SER A 43 8.14 1.97 13.82
C SER A 43 8.92 2.58 12.64
N ASP A 44 8.89 1.89 11.49
CA ASP A 44 9.46 2.34 10.21
C ASP A 44 8.43 3.06 9.31
N ILE A 45 7.37 3.60 9.91
CA ILE A 45 6.33 4.33 9.19
C ILE A 45 6.90 5.69 8.76
N ASP A 46 6.85 5.98 7.46
CA ASP A 46 7.35 7.22 6.86
C ASP A 46 6.43 8.42 7.12
N LEU A 47 6.98 9.63 6.95
CA LEU A 47 6.26 10.89 7.18
C LEU A 47 5.00 11.03 6.32
N VAL A 48 5.03 10.58 5.06
CA VAL A 48 3.90 10.74 4.14
C VAL A 48 2.71 9.89 4.61
N THR A 49 2.98 8.66 5.03
CA THR A 49 1.96 7.80 5.64
C THR A 49 1.38 8.38 6.93
N LEU A 50 2.20 9.02 7.76
CA LEU A 50 1.73 9.71 8.97
C LEU A 50 0.85 10.92 8.64
N GLU A 51 1.29 11.79 7.72
CA GLU A 51 0.54 12.97 7.27
C GLU A 51 -0.83 12.60 6.67
N LYS A 52 -0.95 11.44 6.01
CA LYS A 52 -2.22 10.95 5.45
C LYS A 52 -3.13 10.28 6.46
N ALA A 53 -2.58 9.66 7.50
CA ALA A 53 -3.36 8.84 8.44
C ALA A 53 -3.78 9.58 9.72
N LEU A 54 -3.06 10.63 10.12
CA LEU A 54 -3.19 11.25 11.44
C LEU A 54 -3.31 12.78 11.35
N PRO A 55 -3.97 13.42 12.34
CA PRO A 55 -3.99 14.87 12.48
C PRO A 55 -2.59 15.48 12.68
N GLU A 56 -2.43 16.73 12.25
CA GLU A 56 -1.13 17.43 12.22
C GLU A 56 -0.48 17.57 13.60
N ASP A 57 -1.28 17.77 14.66
CA ASP A 57 -0.82 17.83 16.04
C ASP A 57 -0.19 16.51 16.50
N VAL A 58 -0.83 15.38 16.19
CA VAL A 58 -0.31 14.04 16.54
C VAL A 58 0.97 13.74 15.73
N VAL A 59 0.99 14.08 14.44
CA VAL A 59 2.19 13.90 13.60
C VAL A 59 3.36 14.71 14.13
N LYS A 60 3.15 15.96 14.56
CA LYS A 60 4.18 16.80 15.18
C LYS A 60 4.76 16.16 16.44
N VAL A 61 3.90 15.65 17.32
CA VAL A 61 4.33 14.94 18.55
C VAL A 61 5.19 13.72 18.21
N ILE A 62 4.77 12.90 17.24
CA ILE A 62 5.52 11.70 16.81
C ILE A 62 6.89 12.11 16.26
N MET A 63 6.95 13.13 15.41
CA MET A 63 8.18 13.60 14.76
C MET A 63 9.17 14.21 15.76
N GLU A 64 8.68 15.01 16.70
CA GLU A 64 9.52 15.60 17.75
C GLU A 64 10.07 14.51 18.68
N THR A 65 9.26 13.52 19.02
CA THR A 65 9.71 12.37 19.84
C THR A 65 10.77 11.54 19.11
N ARG A 66 10.58 11.27 17.82
CA ARG A 66 11.55 10.55 16.97
C ARG A 66 12.88 11.28 16.84
N LYS A 67 12.87 12.63 16.82
CA LYS A 67 14.08 13.44 16.79
C LYS A 67 14.86 13.41 18.11
N ASN A 68 14.13 13.35 19.22
CA ASN A 68 14.72 13.36 20.57
C ASN A 68 15.25 11.98 20.99
N SER A 69 14.66 10.89 20.50
CA SER A 69 15.31 9.58 20.58
C SER A 69 16.39 9.52 19.51
N ASP A 70 17.66 9.36 19.86
CA ASP A 70 18.79 9.09 18.94
C ASP A 70 18.65 7.72 18.20
N MET A 71 17.42 7.34 17.83
CA MET A 71 17.13 6.07 17.22
C MET A 71 17.46 6.14 15.74
N ALA A 72 18.46 5.35 15.37
CA ALA A 72 19.10 5.24 14.06
C ALA A 72 18.17 4.73 12.93
N THR A 73 17.05 5.43 12.68
CA THR A 73 16.22 5.28 11.49
C THR A 73 16.33 6.55 10.62
N SER A 74 17.57 7.00 10.46
CA SER A 74 17.92 8.29 9.84
C SER A 74 17.45 8.45 8.40
N ILE A 75 17.07 7.37 7.71
CA ILE A 75 16.59 7.41 6.30
C ILE A 75 15.06 7.57 6.21
N ILE A 76 14.30 7.04 7.19
CA ILE A 76 12.84 6.93 7.12
C ILE A 76 12.13 8.20 7.63
N ASN A 77 12.81 8.94 8.52
CA ASN A 77 12.34 10.20 9.08
C ASN A 77 12.82 11.43 8.33
N VAL A 78 13.56 11.27 7.22
CA VAL A 78 13.90 12.42 6.39
C VAL A 78 12.61 12.84 5.68
N PRO A 79 12.13 14.08 5.87
CA PRO A 79 11.01 14.56 5.09
C PRO A 79 11.34 14.39 3.60
N PRO A 80 10.37 13.95 2.78
CA PRO A 80 10.61 13.80 1.36
C PRO A 80 11.16 15.12 0.82
N ASN A 81 12.17 15.02 -0.04
CA ASN A 81 12.78 16.21 -0.62
C ASN A 81 11.69 17.05 -1.32
N LYS A 82 11.95 18.35 -1.50
CA LYS A 82 10.97 19.28 -2.08
C LYS A 82 10.40 18.78 -3.42
N HIS A 83 11.20 18.09 -4.22
CA HIS A 83 10.79 17.58 -5.53
C HIS A 83 9.86 16.37 -5.43
N VAL A 84 10.13 15.42 -4.54
CA VAL A 84 9.22 14.30 -4.20
C VAL A 84 7.86 14.83 -3.76
N ARG A 85 7.83 15.85 -2.87
CA ARG A 85 6.58 16.45 -2.42
C ARG A 85 5.80 17.13 -3.55
N ARG A 86 6.49 17.74 -4.54
CA ARG A 86 5.86 18.29 -5.76
C ARG A 86 5.25 17.17 -6.62
N ILE A 87 5.96 16.06 -6.80
CA ILE A 87 5.46 14.89 -7.53
C ILE A 87 4.21 14.32 -6.84
N HIS A 88 4.27 14.06 -5.53
CA HIS A 88 3.10 13.56 -4.77
C HIS A 88 1.90 14.50 -4.85
N ARG A 89 2.12 15.82 -4.78
CA ARG A 89 1.05 16.80 -4.94
C ARG A 89 0.42 16.77 -6.34
N ALA A 90 1.24 16.61 -7.39
CA ALA A 90 0.74 16.49 -8.76
C ALA A 90 -0.10 15.21 -8.94
N ILE A 91 0.30 14.11 -8.27
CA ILE A 91 -0.49 12.87 -8.24
C ILE A 91 -1.81 13.08 -7.47
N ASP A 92 -1.78 13.73 -6.30
CA ASP A 92 -3.00 14.06 -5.54
C ASP A 92 -4.00 14.91 -6.35
N SER A 93 -3.51 15.74 -7.28
CA SER A 93 -4.33 16.60 -8.14
C SER A 93 -4.68 15.99 -9.50
N ASP A 94 -4.33 14.71 -9.76
CA ASP A 94 -4.53 14.04 -11.06
C ASP A 94 -3.90 14.81 -12.26
N ASP A 95 -2.80 15.54 -12.02
CA ASP A 95 -2.15 16.39 -13.03
C ASP A 95 -0.99 15.66 -13.70
N ILE A 96 -1.32 14.78 -14.64
CA ILE A 96 -0.35 13.97 -15.38
C ILE A 96 0.65 14.83 -16.17
N GLU A 97 0.24 15.98 -16.69
CA GLU A 97 1.13 16.87 -17.43
C GLU A 97 2.15 17.52 -16.52
N LEU A 98 1.75 17.94 -15.32
CA LEU A 98 2.68 18.41 -14.30
C LEU A 98 3.64 17.30 -13.86
N ILE A 99 3.18 16.06 -13.72
CA ILE A 99 4.08 14.92 -13.44
C ILE A 99 5.12 14.78 -14.57
N ARG A 100 4.69 14.80 -15.84
CA ARG A 100 5.61 14.73 -16.99
C ARG A 100 6.61 15.88 -17.01
N LEU A 101 6.17 17.10 -16.67
CA LEU A 101 7.04 18.27 -16.58
C LEU A 101 8.10 18.09 -15.47
N LEU A 102 7.68 17.67 -14.28
CA LEU A 102 8.57 17.44 -13.14
C LEU A 102 9.59 16.33 -13.41
N LEU A 103 9.24 15.32 -14.20
CA LEU A 103 10.16 14.27 -14.64
C LEU A 103 11.16 14.77 -15.68
N LYS A 104 10.75 15.67 -16.59
CA LYS A 104 11.65 16.32 -17.56
C LYS A 104 12.70 17.22 -16.90
N GLU A 105 12.39 17.82 -15.74
CA GLU A 105 13.37 18.57 -14.94
C GLU A 105 14.53 17.66 -14.46
N GLY A 106 14.35 16.33 -14.42
CA GLY A 106 15.41 15.35 -14.20
C GLY A 106 15.91 15.22 -12.75
N HIS A 107 15.26 15.90 -11.79
CA HIS A 107 15.72 15.94 -10.39
C HIS A 107 15.36 14.70 -9.57
N THR A 108 14.27 13.99 -9.89
CA THR A 108 13.82 12.81 -9.16
C THR A 108 12.97 11.95 -10.09
N THR A 109 13.22 10.65 -10.12
CA THR A 109 12.40 9.71 -10.90
C THR A 109 11.11 9.34 -10.16
N LEU A 110 10.18 8.67 -10.85
CA LEU A 110 8.98 8.13 -10.20
C LEU A 110 9.33 7.09 -9.13
N ASP A 111 10.39 6.31 -9.34
CA ASP A 111 10.85 5.27 -8.41
C ASP A 111 11.49 5.89 -7.17
N ASP A 112 12.36 6.89 -7.34
CA ASP A 112 12.94 7.65 -6.22
C ASP A 112 11.87 8.32 -5.36
N ALA A 113 10.77 8.75 -5.97
CA ALA A 113 9.62 9.32 -5.28
C ALA A 113 8.65 8.26 -4.72
N CYS A 114 8.88 6.97 -4.95
CA CYS A 114 7.93 5.89 -4.66
C CYS A 114 6.51 6.22 -5.15
N ALA A 115 6.41 6.85 -6.33
CA ALA A 115 5.19 7.45 -6.84
C ALA A 115 4.08 6.40 -7.08
N LEU A 116 4.45 5.22 -7.59
CA LEU A 116 3.50 4.12 -7.77
C LEU A 116 2.97 3.59 -6.42
N HIS A 117 3.81 3.45 -5.41
CA HIS A 117 3.37 3.08 -4.06
C HIS A 117 2.43 4.13 -3.47
N TYR A 118 2.75 5.41 -3.64
CA TYR A 118 1.92 6.51 -3.20
C TYR A 118 0.55 6.50 -3.86
N ALA A 119 0.50 6.41 -5.20
CA ALA A 119 -0.74 6.36 -5.95
C ALA A 119 -1.60 5.15 -5.55
N ALA A 120 -0.98 3.95 -5.48
CA ALA A 120 -1.67 2.73 -5.07
C ALA A 120 -2.17 2.77 -3.62
N ALA A 121 -1.56 3.55 -2.73
CA ALA A 121 -1.99 3.70 -1.35
C ALA A 121 -3.10 4.74 -1.19
N TYR A 122 -3.03 5.89 -1.88
CA TYR A 122 -3.82 7.08 -1.53
C TYR A 122 -4.70 7.63 -2.66
N CYS A 123 -4.41 7.34 -3.92
CA CYS A 123 -5.12 7.92 -5.06
C CYS A 123 -6.20 6.98 -5.59
N ASP A 124 -6.95 7.41 -6.59
CA ASP A 124 -7.96 6.56 -7.23
C ASP A 124 -7.34 5.60 -8.26
N VAL A 125 -8.18 4.71 -8.79
CA VAL A 125 -7.78 3.71 -9.80
C VAL A 125 -7.32 4.37 -11.10
N LYS A 126 -7.94 5.51 -11.48
CA LYS A 126 -7.67 6.21 -12.73
C LYS A 126 -6.27 6.82 -12.68
N THR A 127 -5.97 7.67 -11.69
CA THR A 127 -4.65 8.29 -11.51
C THR A 127 -3.55 7.24 -11.41
N THR A 128 -3.79 6.14 -10.67
CA THR A 128 -2.81 5.04 -10.54
C THR A 128 -2.55 4.36 -11.89
N THR A 129 -3.59 4.15 -12.71
CA THR A 129 -3.46 3.54 -14.03
C THR A 129 -2.75 4.47 -15.02
N GLU A 130 -3.09 5.76 -15.02
CA GLU A 130 -2.42 6.77 -15.86
C GLU A 130 -0.94 6.90 -15.50
N LEU A 131 -0.61 6.87 -14.21
CA LEU A 131 0.79 6.87 -13.74
C LEU A 131 1.55 5.62 -14.20
N LEU A 132 0.92 4.45 -14.14
CA LEU A 132 1.47 3.19 -14.69
C LEU A 132 1.65 3.25 -16.22
N ASP A 133 0.77 3.96 -16.92
CA ASP A 133 0.83 4.11 -18.38
C ASP A 133 1.91 5.09 -18.85
N ILE A 134 2.48 5.92 -17.97
CA ILE A 134 3.71 6.67 -18.29
C ILE A 134 4.86 5.69 -18.60
N GLY A 135 4.88 4.50 -17.97
CA GLY A 135 5.76 3.39 -18.36
C GLY A 135 7.24 3.55 -18.04
N VAL A 136 7.62 4.59 -17.29
CA VAL A 136 9.02 4.86 -16.90
C VAL A 136 9.38 4.35 -15.49
N ALA A 137 8.39 3.99 -14.69
CA ALA A 137 8.58 3.48 -13.33
C ALA A 137 8.70 1.96 -13.33
N ASP A 138 9.61 1.41 -12.51
CA ASP A 138 9.68 -0.03 -12.30
C ASP A 138 8.51 -0.49 -11.41
N VAL A 139 7.59 -1.25 -12.01
CA VAL A 139 6.42 -1.81 -11.32
C VAL A 139 6.80 -2.77 -10.18
N ASN A 140 8.03 -3.27 -10.14
CA ASN A 140 8.53 -4.14 -9.08
C ASN A 140 9.46 -3.44 -8.08
N HIS A 141 9.60 -2.10 -8.18
CA HIS A 141 10.38 -1.30 -7.26
C HIS A 141 9.93 -1.52 -5.80
N ARG A 142 10.87 -1.53 -4.87
CA ARG A 142 10.61 -1.68 -3.43
C ARG A 142 10.78 -0.35 -2.72
N ASN A 143 9.75 0.05 -1.97
CA ASN A 143 9.84 1.24 -1.12
C ASN A 143 10.83 1.02 0.04
N PRO A 144 11.13 2.06 0.86
CA PRO A 144 12.06 1.94 1.99
C PRO A 144 11.67 0.90 3.05
N ARG A 145 10.39 0.49 3.10
CA ARG A 145 9.88 -0.58 3.97
C ARG A 145 9.99 -1.98 3.34
N GLY A 146 10.55 -2.09 2.13
CA GLY A 146 10.75 -3.34 1.40
C GLY A 146 9.50 -3.87 0.68
N TYR A 147 8.43 -3.08 0.56
CA TYR A 147 7.21 -3.49 -0.12
C TYR A 147 7.24 -3.12 -1.61
N THR A 148 6.78 -4.01 -2.48
CA THR A 148 6.43 -3.69 -3.87
C THR A 148 5.09 -2.97 -3.91
N VAL A 149 4.78 -2.29 -5.01
CA VAL A 149 3.46 -1.66 -5.21
C VAL A 149 2.33 -2.69 -5.19
N LEU A 150 2.58 -3.94 -5.62
CA LEU A 150 1.59 -5.01 -5.55
C LEU A 150 1.23 -5.38 -4.10
N HIS A 151 2.20 -5.35 -3.17
CA HIS A 151 1.91 -5.52 -1.75
C HIS A 151 1.03 -4.39 -1.21
N VAL A 152 1.30 -3.14 -1.59
CA VAL A 152 0.51 -1.98 -1.17
C VAL A 152 -0.92 -2.07 -1.72
N ALA A 153 -1.09 -2.41 -3.00
CA ALA A 153 -2.41 -2.61 -3.61
C ALA A 153 -3.19 -3.76 -2.93
N ALA A 154 -2.50 -4.84 -2.56
CA ALA A 154 -3.07 -5.96 -1.80
C ALA A 154 -3.57 -5.55 -0.40
N MET A 155 -2.91 -4.58 0.25
CA MET A 155 -3.36 -3.99 1.51
C MET A 155 -4.60 -3.11 1.33
N ARG A 156 -4.64 -2.33 0.24
CA ARG A 156 -5.76 -1.44 -0.08
C ARG A 156 -7.04 -2.19 -0.49
N LYS A 157 -6.92 -3.45 -0.92
CA LYS A 157 -8.04 -4.32 -1.36
C LYS A 157 -8.76 -3.77 -2.60
N GLU A 158 -7.98 -3.21 -3.54
CA GLU A 158 -8.50 -2.68 -4.81
C GLU A 158 -8.13 -3.58 -5.99
N PRO A 159 -9.05 -4.44 -6.48
CA PRO A 159 -8.74 -5.45 -7.48
C PRO A 159 -8.36 -4.85 -8.83
N LYS A 160 -8.91 -3.68 -9.19
CA LYS A 160 -8.57 -2.98 -10.44
C LYS A 160 -7.11 -2.54 -10.48
N ILE A 161 -6.59 -2.01 -9.37
CA ILE A 161 -5.17 -1.64 -9.27
C ILE A 161 -4.29 -2.89 -9.36
N ILE A 162 -4.66 -3.97 -8.66
CA ILE A 162 -3.94 -5.25 -8.72
C ILE A 162 -3.87 -5.79 -10.16
N VAL A 163 -4.98 -5.80 -10.90
CA VAL A 163 -5.02 -6.24 -12.30
C VAL A 163 -4.14 -5.36 -13.18
N SER A 164 -4.19 -4.03 -13.03
CA SER A 164 -3.33 -3.11 -13.78
C SER A 164 -1.85 -3.38 -13.52
N LEU A 165 -1.46 -3.58 -12.26
CA LEU A 165 -0.08 -3.90 -11.88
C LEU A 165 0.40 -5.23 -12.46
N LEU A 166 -0.41 -6.30 -12.34
CA LEU A 166 -0.09 -7.62 -12.90
C LEU A 166 0.05 -7.55 -14.43
N THR A 167 -0.83 -6.80 -15.10
CA THR A 167 -0.76 -6.58 -16.55
C THR A 167 0.52 -5.86 -16.97
N LYS A 168 1.05 -4.99 -16.11
CA LYS A 168 2.33 -4.28 -16.32
C LYS A 168 3.55 -5.11 -15.89
N GLY A 169 3.37 -6.36 -15.47
CA GLY A 169 4.48 -7.25 -15.11
C GLY A 169 4.87 -7.24 -13.63
N ALA A 170 3.96 -6.84 -12.73
CA ALA A 170 4.18 -7.01 -11.30
C ALA A 170 4.28 -8.50 -10.94
N ARG A 171 5.30 -8.86 -10.15
CA ARG A 171 5.55 -10.25 -9.74
C ARG A 171 4.73 -10.61 -8.50
N PRO A 172 3.75 -11.54 -8.59
CA PRO A 172 2.97 -11.96 -7.43
C PRO A 172 3.78 -12.82 -6.43
N SER A 173 4.90 -13.38 -6.88
CA SER A 173 5.79 -14.24 -6.11
C SER A 173 6.80 -13.49 -5.23
N ASP A 174 6.96 -12.17 -5.43
CA ASP A 174 7.85 -11.34 -4.60
C ASP A 174 7.42 -11.38 -3.12
N LEU A 175 8.41 -11.32 -2.22
CA LEU A 175 8.21 -11.40 -0.78
C LEU A 175 8.42 -10.04 -0.12
N THR A 176 7.57 -9.74 0.86
CA THR A 176 7.79 -8.69 1.87
C THR A 176 8.95 -9.07 2.80
N PRO A 177 9.47 -8.13 3.61
CA PRO A 177 10.51 -8.45 4.60
C PRO A 177 10.12 -9.50 5.64
N ASP A 178 8.82 -9.64 5.94
CA ASP A 178 8.28 -10.69 6.82
C ASP A 178 7.95 -12.00 6.07
N GLY A 179 8.42 -12.15 4.83
CA GLY A 179 8.34 -13.40 4.06
C GLY A 179 6.96 -13.69 3.48
N ARG A 180 6.15 -12.66 3.22
CA ARG A 180 4.79 -12.81 2.71
C ARG A 180 4.68 -12.36 1.26
N LYS A 181 3.90 -13.10 0.47
CA LYS A 181 3.46 -12.69 -0.87
C LYS A 181 2.24 -11.78 -0.80
N ALA A 182 1.95 -11.08 -1.89
CA ALA A 182 0.75 -10.22 -2.02
C ALA A 182 -0.55 -10.96 -1.66
N VAL A 183 -0.73 -12.22 -2.09
CA VAL A 183 -1.93 -13.01 -1.77
C VAL A 183 -2.07 -13.26 -0.26
N GLN A 184 -0.96 -13.50 0.44
CA GLN A 184 -0.95 -13.74 1.87
C GLN A 184 -1.23 -12.46 2.65
N VAL A 185 -0.78 -11.31 2.14
CA VAL A 185 -1.14 -9.99 2.68
C VAL A 185 -2.65 -9.76 2.57
N SER A 186 -3.25 -9.97 1.40
CA SER A 186 -4.72 -9.84 1.22
C SER A 186 -5.49 -10.80 2.12
N LYS A 187 -5.12 -12.09 2.15
CA LYS A 187 -5.77 -13.11 3.00
C LYS A 187 -5.73 -12.75 4.49
N ARG A 188 -4.61 -12.21 4.98
CA ARG A 188 -4.47 -11.80 6.39
C ARG A 188 -5.41 -10.64 6.73
N LEU A 189 -5.56 -9.69 5.82
CA LEU A 189 -6.37 -8.48 6.02
C LEU A 189 -7.87 -8.72 5.80
N THR A 190 -8.24 -9.77 5.07
CA THR A 190 -9.61 -10.29 5.00
C THR A 190 -9.92 -11.03 6.31
N LYS A 191 -10.93 -10.57 7.06
CA LYS A 191 -11.25 -11.12 8.39
C LYS A 191 -11.57 -12.63 8.30
N SER A 192 -10.97 -13.43 9.19
CA SER A 192 -11.22 -14.87 9.41
C SER A 192 -12.73 -15.24 9.56
N VAL A 193 -13.58 -14.28 9.92
CA VAL A 193 -15.04 -14.47 10.05
C VAL A 193 -15.77 -14.60 8.70
N HIS A 194 -15.14 -14.28 7.57
CA HIS A 194 -15.74 -14.37 6.22
C HIS A 194 -15.22 -15.51 5.36
N TYR A 195 -14.14 -16.17 5.75
CA TYR A 195 -13.61 -17.29 4.96
C TYR A 195 -14.42 -18.59 5.14
N TYR A 196 -15.00 -18.83 6.34
CA TYR A 196 -15.76 -20.07 6.64
C TYR A 196 -17.27 -19.88 6.84
N LYS A 197 -17.81 -18.65 6.85
CA LYS A 197 -19.22 -18.38 7.22
C LYS A 197 -20.15 -18.10 6.04
N THR A 198 -19.83 -18.52 4.82
CA THR A 198 -20.64 -18.11 3.67
C THR A 198 -20.80 -19.22 2.63
N ILE A 199 -21.54 -20.26 3.00
CA ILE A 199 -22.43 -20.96 2.04
C ILE A 199 -23.78 -20.23 1.96
N GLU A 200 -24.17 -19.39 2.95
CA GLU A 200 -25.55 -18.86 2.99
C GLU A 200 -25.75 -17.34 3.11
N GLN A 201 -24.78 -16.49 3.47
CA GLN A 201 -25.03 -15.03 3.55
C GLN A 201 -23.82 -14.19 3.13
N GLY A 202 -23.88 -13.67 1.89
CA GLY A 202 -22.83 -12.93 1.18
C GLY A 202 -22.41 -11.62 1.84
N ASN A 203 -21.30 -11.62 2.60
CA ASN A 203 -20.83 -10.40 3.26
C ASN A 203 -19.31 -10.14 3.22
N ALA A 204 -18.49 -10.94 2.52
CA ALA A 204 -17.19 -10.41 2.08
C ALA A 204 -17.44 -9.31 1.05
N SER A 205 -16.79 -8.15 1.16
CA SER A 205 -16.90 -7.17 0.08
C SER A 205 -16.44 -7.86 -1.21
N PRO A 206 -17.16 -7.70 -2.33
CA PRO A 206 -16.80 -8.35 -3.59
C PRO A 206 -15.30 -8.17 -3.88
N ASN A 207 -14.78 -6.97 -3.60
CA ASN A 207 -13.39 -6.59 -3.84
C ASN A 207 -12.36 -7.39 -3.03
N GLU A 208 -12.60 -7.73 -1.76
CA GLU A 208 -11.64 -8.50 -0.95
C GLU A 208 -11.42 -9.90 -1.52
N ARG A 209 -12.53 -10.57 -1.87
CA ARG A 209 -12.49 -11.90 -2.50
C ARG A 209 -11.87 -11.82 -3.88
N LEU A 210 -12.26 -10.82 -4.68
CA LEU A 210 -11.70 -10.57 -6.00
C LEU A 210 -10.18 -10.39 -5.95
N CYS A 211 -9.65 -9.64 -4.98
CA CYS A 211 -8.21 -9.46 -4.82
C CYS A 211 -7.49 -10.79 -4.60
N ILE A 212 -8.03 -11.63 -3.70
CA ILE A 212 -7.45 -12.96 -3.41
C ILE A 212 -7.50 -13.85 -4.66
N ASP A 213 -8.66 -13.93 -5.31
CA ASP A 213 -8.86 -14.78 -6.50
C ASP A 213 -7.92 -14.36 -7.65
N VAL A 214 -7.79 -13.06 -7.90
CA VAL A 214 -6.87 -12.49 -8.92
C VAL A 214 -5.42 -12.82 -8.58
N LEU A 215 -4.99 -12.61 -7.33
CA LEU A 215 -3.61 -12.86 -6.91
C LEU A 215 -3.26 -14.35 -6.93
N GLU A 216 -4.13 -15.24 -6.45
CA GLU A 216 -3.91 -16.69 -6.54
C GLU A 216 -3.81 -17.16 -8.00
N GLN A 217 -4.63 -16.59 -8.89
CA GLN A 217 -4.57 -16.92 -10.29
C GLN A 217 -3.27 -16.45 -10.94
N ALA A 218 -2.79 -15.26 -10.57
CA ALA A 218 -1.51 -14.75 -11.02
C ALA A 218 -0.35 -15.66 -10.56
N GLU A 219 -0.38 -16.18 -9.33
CA GLU A 219 0.63 -17.15 -8.86
C GLU A 219 0.62 -18.46 -9.65
N ARG A 220 -0.56 -18.99 -9.99
CA ARG A 220 -0.67 -20.21 -10.82
C ARG A 220 -0.15 -20.00 -12.24
N ARG A 221 -0.13 -18.75 -12.70
CA ARG A 221 0.26 -18.35 -14.05
C ARG A 221 1.69 -17.86 -14.15
N ASP A 222 2.42 -17.67 -13.04
CA ASP A 222 3.80 -17.18 -13.04
C ASP A 222 4.64 -18.08 -13.97
N PRO A 223 4.95 -17.64 -15.21
CA PRO A 223 5.68 -18.46 -16.14
C PRO A 223 7.09 -18.58 -15.60
N LEU A 224 7.59 -19.81 -15.52
CA LEU A 224 9.02 -20.05 -15.30
C LEU A 224 9.80 -19.15 -16.26
N LEU A 225 10.54 -18.19 -15.69
CA LEU A 225 11.48 -17.25 -16.32
C LEU A 225 11.65 -17.42 -17.85
N GLY A 226 11.10 -16.50 -18.65
CA GLY A 226 11.63 -16.25 -19.99
C GLY A 226 10.67 -16.11 -21.17
N GLU A 227 9.34 -16.17 -21.01
CA GLU A 227 8.44 -16.00 -22.16
C GLU A 227 7.90 -14.58 -22.33
N ALA A 228 8.09 -14.07 -23.55
CA ALA A 228 8.03 -12.68 -23.98
C ALA A 228 6.68 -11.97 -23.76
N SER A 229 6.77 -10.63 -23.77
CA SER A 229 5.72 -9.60 -23.64
C SER A 229 4.34 -9.90 -24.25
N ALA A 230 4.24 -10.71 -25.30
CA ALA A 230 2.97 -11.15 -25.88
C ALA A 230 2.12 -12.00 -24.91
N SER A 231 2.76 -12.82 -24.07
CA SER A 231 2.10 -13.64 -23.05
C SER A 231 1.52 -12.77 -21.92
N LEU A 232 2.20 -11.67 -21.57
CA LEU A 232 1.74 -10.71 -20.55
C LEU A 232 0.52 -9.91 -21.02
N ALA A 233 0.49 -9.47 -22.28
CA ALA A 233 -0.66 -8.75 -22.83
C ALA A 233 -1.93 -9.63 -22.85
N LYS A 234 -1.80 -10.89 -23.31
CA LYS A 234 -2.90 -11.86 -23.32
C LYS A 234 -3.34 -12.27 -21.90
N ALA A 235 -2.38 -12.40 -20.97
CA ALA A 235 -2.69 -12.65 -19.56
C ALA A 235 -3.41 -11.46 -18.91
N GLY A 236 -3.03 -10.23 -19.25
CA GLY A 236 -3.69 -9.01 -18.79
C GLY A 236 -5.11 -8.85 -19.32
N GLU A 237 -5.35 -9.15 -20.60
CA GLU A 237 -6.70 -9.19 -21.18
C GLU A 237 -7.58 -10.24 -20.50
N ASP A 238 -7.06 -11.44 -20.23
CA ASP A 238 -7.83 -12.49 -19.54
C ASP A 238 -8.14 -12.11 -18.08
N LEU A 239 -7.19 -11.49 -17.36
CA LEU A 239 -7.43 -10.96 -16.01
C LEU A 239 -8.50 -9.86 -16.02
N ARG A 240 -8.50 -8.96 -17.01
CA ARG A 240 -9.52 -7.91 -17.16
C ARG A 240 -10.89 -8.48 -17.50
N SER A 241 -10.98 -9.37 -18.50
CA SER A 241 -12.24 -10.04 -18.87
C SER A 241 -12.81 -10.85 -17.70
N ARG A 242 -11.94 -11.46 -16.88
CA ARG A 242 -12.38 -12.23 -15.72
C ARG A 242 -12.75 -11.35 -14.53
N LEU A 243 -12.08 -10.21 -14.31
CA LEU A 243 -12.51 -9.23 -13.32
C LEU A 243 -13.94 -8.77 -13.63
N LEU A 244 -14.23 -8.43 -14.89
CA LEU A 244 -15.57 -8.08 -15.35
C LEU A 244 -16.58 -9.21 -15.09
N TYR A 245 -16.20 -10.47 -15.36
CA TYR A 245 -17.04 -11.63 -15.05
C TYR A 245 -17.34 -11.75 -13.55
N LEU A 246 -16.32 -11.60 -12.70
CA LEU A 246 -16.47 -11.76 -11.26
C LEU A 246 -17.16 -10.55 -10.59
N GLU A 247 -17.09 -9.35 -11.17
CA GLU A 247 -17.87 -8.18 -10.75
C GLU A 247 -19.38 -8.34 -11.06
N SER A 248 -19.75 -9.19 -12.02
CA SER A 248 -21.12 -9.37 -12.50
C SER A 248 -21.94 -10.49 -11.82
N ARG A 249 -21.39 -11.13 -10.79
CA ARG A 249 -21.94 -12.32 -10.11
C ARG A 249 -22.29 -12.05 -8.66
#